data_AF-A0A9D0BDM7-F1
#
_entry.id   AF-A0A9D0BDM7-F1
#
_cell.length_a   1.000
_cell.length_b   1.000
_cell.length_c   1.000
_cell.angle_alpha   90.00
_cell.angle_beta   90.00
_cell.angle_gamma   90.00
#
_symmetry.space_group_name_H-M   'P 1'
#
loop_
_entity.id
_entity.type
_entity.pdbx_description
1 polymer ?
#
loop_
_entity_poly.entity_id
_entity_poly.type
_entity_poly.pdbx_seq_one_letter_code
_entity_poly.pdbx_strand_id
1 'polypeptide(L)'
;MSTHSRSKQNLIVAGLTGLSLLLLAAIYVSPIWWVSLTAPNYPPEAFPKGVRIEFHMNGVFNGCPKVEKKEIEESEALDCVHEMDTINHYVGMYPIAAGGPIERAFSQYLVPFLGVMLLGFAIRSPGLRTLVMGVGFAVILGMMYLTFYGQDGLKYENEGYVKALLTSMDQETSGETGAAEESGIVAALKKSLEKSGIKVGVPEGAAGESEKEQMIDQLRITFEKDQQRKGSNERWNGSTFQVMTWHYGKSLGRYFNNPAEIEPMVKTLKTATHVVFWGLAAAMLLLLVATRRTGGLFYWLLVLVPIALPVFFVIDYAAWLWFFGHHLNSMGAFTVKPFMPTVFGQGKVAQFATHSYPDIGFGLMMLNSLLLVVAAVIRRRQLEG
;
A
#
# COMPACT_ATOMS: atom_id res chain seq x y z
N MET A 1 30.73 -32.00 15.40
CA MET A 1 29.41 -32.33 14.79
C MET A 1 29.63 -33.13 13.51
N SER A 2 28.89 -34.22 13.25
CA SER A 2 29.09 -35.02 12.02
C SER A 2 28.66 -34.24 10.77
N THR A 3 29.28 -34.51 9.62
CA THR A 3 28.93 -33.93 8.31
C THR A 3 27.46 -34.13 7.97
N HIS A 4 26.90 -35.28 8.35
CA HIS A 4 25.49 -35.62 8.17
C HIS A 4 24.54 -34.72 9.01
N SER A 5 24.93 -34.40 10.26
CA SER A 5 24.16 -33.48 11.13
C SER A 5 24.15 -32.05 10.60
N ARG A 6 25.29 -31.55 10.08
CA ARG A 6 25.38 -30.23 9.43
C ARG A 6 24.52 -30.15 8.16
N SER A 7 24.50 -31.21 7.35
CA SER A 7 23.67 -31.29 6.13
C SER A 7 22.18 -31.21 6.44
N LYS A 8 21.69 -31.99 7.42
CA LYS A 8 20.28 -31.96 7.85
C LYS A 8 19.85 -30.57 8.34
N GLN A 9 20.67 -29.92 9.17
CA GLN A 9 20.34 -28.58 9.67
C GLN A 9 20.33 -27.52 8.56
N ASN A 10 21.20 -27.63 7.55
CA ASN A 10 21.16 -26.74 6.38
C ASN A 10 19.86 -26.90 5.60
N LEU A 11 19.38 -28.13 5.43
CA LEU A 11 18.10 -28.41 4.78
C LEU A 11 16.93 -27.80 5.57
N ILE A 12 16.97 -27.89 6.91
CA ILE A 12 15.96 -27.27 7.78
C ILE A 12 15.95 -25.75 7.62
N VAL A 13 17.12 -25.09 7.70
CA VAL A 13 17.20 -23.63 7.53
C VAL A 13 16.68 -23.23 6.14
N ALA A 14 17.09 -23.94 5.09
CA ALA A 14 16.62 -23.69 3.73
C ALA A 14 15.09 -23.86 3.59
N GLY A 15 14.53 -24.91 4.20
CA GLY A 15 13.08 -25.16 4.21
C GLY A 15 12.30 -24.06 4.95
N LEU A 16 12.78 -23.63 6.12
CA LEU A 16 12.18 -22.53 6.89
C LEU A 16 12.24 -21.21 6.13
N THR A 17 13.39 -20.88 5.52
CA THR A 17 13.51 -19.67 4.68
C THR A 17 12.66 -19.76 3.42
N GLY A 18 12.53 -20.93 2.81
CA GLY A 18 11.67 -21.15 1.64
C GLY A 18 10.20 -20.94 1.97
N LEU A 19 9.73 -21.48 3.09
CA LEU A 19 8.37 -21.23 3.58
C LEU A 19 8.14 -19.75 3.91
N SER A 20 9.15 -19.09 4.50
CA SER A 20 9.10 -17.65 4.78
C SER A 20 8.93 -16.81 3.51
N LEU A 21 9.58 -17.17 2.40
CA LEU A 21 9.40 -16.49 1.10
C LEU A 21 7.95 -16.61 0.60
N LEU A 22 7.33 -17.78 0.74
CA LEU A 22 5.92 -17.98 0.38
C LEU A 22 4.99 -17.15 1.27
N LEU A 23 5.29 -17.07 2.57
CA LEU A 23 4.53 -16.24 3.50
C LEU A 23 4.65 -14.75 3.17
N LEU A 24 5.83 -14.25 2.78
CA LEU A 24 6.00 -12.87 2.34
C LEU A 24 5.11 -12.52 1.14
N ALA A 25 4.98 -13.42 0.16
CA ALA A 25 4.06 -13.24 -0.96
C ALA A 25 2.59 -13.23 -0.50
N ALA A 26 2.21 -14.14 0.41
CA ALA A 26 0.85 -14.18 0.97
C ALA A 26 0.52 -12.93 1.80
N ILE A 27 1.47 -12.43 2.60
CA ILE A 27 1.35 -11.19 3.37
C ILE A 27 1.06 -10.01 2.43
N TYR A 28 1.77 -9.90 1.31
CA TYR A 28 1.64 -8.77 0.40
C TYR A 28 0.23 -8.58 -0.17
N VAL A 29 -0.49 -9.68 -0.42
CA VAL A 29 -1.84 -9.67 -0.99
C VAL A 29 -2.96 -9.72 0.05
N SER A 30 -2.62 -9.88 1.33
CA SER A 30 -3.60 -10.02 2.41
C SER A 30 -3.89 -8.69 3.10
N PRO A 31 -5.10 -8.50 3.66
CA PRO A 31 -5.33 -7.41 4.60
C PRO A 31 -4.44 -7.62 5.82
N ILE A 32 -3.70 -6.60 6.22
CA ILE A 32 -2.79 -6.65 7.38
C ILE A 32 -3.53 -6.21 8.65
N TRP A 33 -4.31 -5.15 8.55
CA TRP A 33 -4.97 -4.52 9.68
C TRP A 33 -6.30 -3.94 9.21
N TRP A 34 -7.29 -3.85 10.10
CA TRP A 34 -8.55 -3.21 9.77
C TRP A 34 -8.92 -2.17 10.83
N VAL A 35 -9.59 -1.12 10.38
CA VAL A 35 -10.20 -0.10 11.23
C VAL A 35 -11.66 0.02 10.88
N SER A 36 -12.50 0.17 11.90
CA SER A 36 -13.92 0.44 11.74
C SER A 36 -14.40 1.55 12.68
N LEU A 37 -15.25 2.42 12.15
CA LEU A 37 -16.01 3.39 12.92
C LEU A 37 -17.47 2.99 13.03
N THR A 38 -18.02 3.02 14.24
CA THR A 38 -19.45 2.85 14.49
C THR A 38 -20.01 4.08 15.19
N ALA A 39 -21.22 4.49 14.81
CA ALA A 39 -21.92 5.61 15.42
C ALA A 39 -23.43 5.46 15.21
N PRO A 40 -24.28 6.18 15.98
CA PRO A 40 -25.74 6.14 15.81
C PRO A 40 -26.21 6.46 14.38
N ASN A 41 -25.48 7.33 13.67
CA ASN A 41 -25.79 7.74 12.30
C ASN A 41 -25.37 6.69 11.24
N TYR A 42 -24.63 5.65 11.64
CA TYR A 42 -24.20 4.55 10.78
C TYR A 42 -24.85 3.24 11.29
N PRO A 43 -26.13 3.03 10.96
CA PRO A 43 -26.93 1.96 11.55
C PRO A 43 -26.44 0.57 11.10
N PRO A 44 -26.46 -0.46 11.97
CA PRO A 44 -25.97 -1.81 11.64
C PRO A 44 -26.66 -2.46 10.43
N GLU A 45 -27.88 -2.04 10.09
CA GLU A 45 -28.63 -2.52 8.93
C GLU A 45 -27.98 -2.10 7.60
N ALA A 46 -27.28 -0.97 7.57
CA ALA A 46 -26.51 -0.51 6.40
C ALA A 46 -25.00 -0.74 6.57
N PHE A 47 -24.50 -0.63 7.80
CA PHE A 47 -23.08 -0.77 8.14
C PHE A 47 -22.89 -1.86 9.21
N PRO A 48 -23.08 -3.15 8.88
CA PRO A 48 -23.04 -4.23 9.87
C PRO A 48 -21.66 -4.40 10.52
N LYS A 49 -20.60 -3.95 9.84
CA LYS A 49 -19.23 -3.91 10.37
C LYS A 49 -18.77 -2.49 10.71
N GLY A 50 -19.67 -1.51 10.78
CA GLY A 50 -19.36 -0.08 10.77
C GLY A 50 -18.75 0.37 9.46
N VAL A 51 -18.24 1.60 9.41
CA VAL A 51 -17.44 2.14 8.31
C VAL A 51 -16.07 1.50 8.38
N ARG A 52 -15.90 0.35 7.72
CA ARG A 52 -14.69 -0.48 7.79
C ARG A 52 -13.77 -0.25 6.60
N ILE A 53 -12.50 -0.03 6.88
CA ILE A 53 -11.40 0.02 5.90
C ILE A 53 -10.36 -1.04 6.24
N GLU A 54 -9.66 -1.52 5.22
CA GLU A 54 -8.63 -2.56 5.34
C GLU A 54 -7.30 -2.04 4.82
N PHE A 55 -6.27 -2.12 5.66
CA PHE A 55 -4.90 -1.73 5.35
C PHE A 55 -4.17 -2.92 4.74
N HIS A 56 -3.66 -2.73 3.54
CA HIS A 56 -2.80 -3.67 2.83
C HIS A 56 -1.42 -3.01 2.60
N MET A 57 -0.45 -3.82 2.17
CA MET A 57 0.89 -3.32 1.83
C MET A 57 0.87 -2.26 0.71
N ASN A 58 -0.05 -2.40 -0.22
CA ASN A 58 -0.14 -1.62 -1.44
C ASN A 58 -1.26 -0.58 -1.46
N GLY A 59 -2.06 -0.47 -0.40
CA GLY A 59 -3.26 0.37 -0.45
C GLY A 59 -4.12 0.28 0.81
N VAL A 60 -5.13 1.14 0.85
CA VAL A 60 -6.24 1.03 1.80
C VAL A 60 -7.50 0.78 0.99
N PHE A 61 -8.23 -0.27 1.33
CA PHE A 61 -9.36 -0.76 0.55
C PHE A 61 -10.65 -0.79 1.35
N ASN A 62 -11.76 -0.85 0.63
CA ASN A 62 -13.10 -0.93 1.19
C ASN A 62 -13.29 -2.27 1.94
N GLY A 63 -13.62 -2.19 3.23
CA GLY A 63 -13.91 -3.34 4.09
C GLY A 63 -15.41 -3.54 4.35
N CYS A 64 -16.29 -2.74 3.75
CA CYS A 64 -17.73 -2.86 3.93
C CYS A 64 -18.30 -3.98 3.07
N PRO A 65 -19.11 -4.89 3.67
CA PRO A 65 -19.74 -5.96 2.92
C PRO A 65 -20.86 -5.41 2.04
N LYS A 66 -21.14 -6.10 0.93
CA LYS A 66 -22.36 -5.87 0.17
C LYS A 66 -23.56 -6.29 1.02
N VAL A 67 -24.57 -5.42 1.15
CA VAL A 67 -25.78 -5.69 1.94
C VAL A 67 -26.95 -5.96 0.99
N GLU A 68 -27.56 -7.14 1.11
CA GLU A 68 -28.77 -7.48 0.37
C GLU A 68 -30.00 -7.10 1.19
N LYS A 69 -30.74 -6.06 0.77
CA LYS A 69 -32.01 -5.64 1.41
C LYS A 69 -33.19 -6.13 0.57
N LYS A 70 -34.27 -6.56 1.24
CA LYS A 70 -35.50 -7.04 0.56
C LYS A 70 -36.24 -5.96 -0.23
N GLU A 71 -35.97 -4.69 0.06
CA GLU A 71 -36.69 -3.53 -0.49
C GLU A 71 -35.84 -2.69 -1.46
N ILE A 72 -34.50 -2.82 -1.43
CA ILE A 72 -33.57 -2.06 -2.26
C ILE A 72 -32.44 -3.00 -2.70
N GLU A 73 -32.33 -3.20 -4.02
CA GLU A 73 -31.22 -3.93 -4.61
C GLU A 73 -30.00 -3.00 -4.73
N GLU A 74 -29.05 -3.10 -3.80
CA GLU A 74 -27.75 -2.42 -3.91
C GLU A 74 -26.85 -3.24 -4.85
N SER A 75 -26.47 -2.68 -6.00
CA SER A 75 -25.65 -3.40 -7.00
C SER A 75 -24.20 -3.59 -6.54
N GLU A 76 -23.70 -2.69 -5.69
CA GLU A 76 -22.31 -2.60 -5.22
C GLU A 76 -22.26 -2.38 -3.71
N ALA A 77 -21.13 -2.72 -3.08
CA ALA A 77 -20.93 -2.46 -1.66
C ALA A 77 -20.72 -0.96 -1.41
N LEU A 78 -21.18 -0.44 -0.26
CA LEU A 78 -20.92 0.94 0.14
C LEU A 78 -19.43 1.21 0.19
N ASP A 79 -18.99 2.37 -0.34
CA ASP A 79 -17.59 2.79 -0.29
C ASP A 79 -17.25 3.38 1.09
N CYS A 80 -16.76 2.51 1.99
CA CYS A 80 -16.38 2.93 3.32
C CYS A 80 -15.03 3.66 3.40
N VAL A 81 -14.23 3.67 2.33
CA VAL A 81 -13.07 4.55 2.26
C VAL A 81 -13.55 5.99 2.07
N HIS A 82 -14.52 6.20 1.17
CA HIS A 82 -15.14 7.51 1.00
C HIS A 82 -15.82 8.01 2.27
N GLU A 83 -16.65 7.18 2.92
CA GLU A 83 -17.31 7.56 4.18
C GLU A 83 -16.31 7.92 5.28
N MET A 84 -15.21 7.15 5.40
CA MET A 84 -14.15 7.45 6.36
C MET A 84 -13.46 8.78 6.04
N ASP A 85 -13.17 9.07 4.77
CA ASP A 85 -12.59 10.34 4.34
C ASP A 85 -13.53 11.53 4.58
N THR A 86 -14.83 11.33 4.39
CA THR A 86 -15.86 12.31 4.74
C THR A 86 -15.82 12.60 6.24
N ILE A 87 -15.81 11.57 7.10
CA ILE A 87 -15.69 11.73 8.56
C ILE A 87 -14.38 12.44 8.94
N ASN A 88 -13.25 12.04 8.34
CA ASN A 88 -11.94 12.65 8.55
C ASN A 88 -11.98 14.15 8.24
N HIS A 89 -12.53 14.52 7.09
CA HIS A 89 -12.68 15.92 6.69
C HIS A 89 -13.45 16.75 7.73
N TYR A 90 -14.57 16.23 8.26
CA TYR A 90 -15.36 16.93 9.27
C TYR A 90 -14.58 17.27 10.53
N VAL A 91 -13.62 16.42 10.94
CA VAL A 91 -12.78 16.65 12.13
C VAL A 91 -11.42 17.27 11.83
N GLY A 92 -11.18 17.69 10.58
CA GLY A 92 -9.93 18.31 10.16
C GLY A 92 -8.81 17.32 9.79
N MET A 93 -9.05 16.00 9.80
CA MET A 93 -8.06 15.02 9.35
C MET A 93 -7.97 15.00 7.83
N TYR A 94 -6.75 14.88 7.28
CA TYR A 94 -6.53 14.68 5.85
C TYR A 94 -7.12 13.34 5.36
N PRO A 95 -7.40 13.20 4.06
CA PRO A 95 -7.83 11.92 3.48
C PRO A 95 -6.83 10.80 3.74
N ILE A 96 -7.32 9.56 3.83
CA ILE A 96 -6.52 8.35 4.06
C ILE A 96 -5.41 8.22 3.01
N ALA A 97 -5.66 8.66 1.78
CA ALA A 97 -4.67 8.68 0.72
C ALA A 97 -3.42 9.52 1.02
N ALA A 98 -3.48 10.45 1.98
CA ALA A 98 -2.32 11.21 2.44
C ALA A 98 -1.39 10.41 3.39
N GLY A 99 -1.85 9.27 3.91
CA GLY A 99 -1.08 8.41 4.80
C GLY A 99 -0.22 7.41 4.03
N GLY A 100 1.02 7.20 4.45
CA GLY A 100 1.92 6.18 3.89
C GLY A 100 2.13 6.22 2.37
N PRO A 101 2.28 7.40 1.71
CA PRO A 101 2.37 7.46 0.25
C PRO A 101 3.64 6.77 -0.27
N ILE A 102 4.76 6.87 0.45
CA ILE A 102 6.03 6.25 0.07
C ILE A 102 5.98 4.76 0.34
N GLU A 103 5.53 4.36 1.52
CA GLU A 103 5.48 2.97 1.96
C GLU A 103 4.64 2.13 1.00
N ARG A 104 3.46 2.63 0.60
CA ARG A 104 2.59 1.97 -0.37
C ARG A 104 3.23 1.87 -1.75
N ALA A 105 3.83 2.96 -2.25
CA ALA A 105 4.47 2.98 -3.57
C ALA A 105 5.72 2.08 -3.64
N PHE A 106 6.51 2.02 -2.56
CA PHE A 106 7.72 1.18 -2.51
C PHE A 106 7.45 -0.25 -2.06
N SER A 107 6.26 -0.57 -1.55
CA SER A 107 5.91 -1.86 -0.95
C SER A 107 6.26 -3.06 -1.85
N GLN A 108 5.96 -2.97 -3.16
CA GLN A 108 6.25 -4.02 -4.13
C GLN A 108 7.75 -4.27 -4.34
N TYR A 109 8.62 -3.36 -3.94
CA TYR A 109 10.08 -3.51 -3.98
C TYR A 109 10.65 -3.91 -2.61
N LEU A 110 10.03 -3.43 -1.52
CA LEU A 110 10.43 -3.77 -0.16
C LEU A 110 10.24 -5.26 0.14
N VAL A 111 9.15 -5.88 -0.33
CA VAL A 111 8.90 -7.32 -0.08
C VAL A 111 9.92 -8.20 -0.82
N PRO A 112 10.19 -8.05 -2.13
CA PRO A 112 11.28 -8.76 -2.80
C PRO A 112 12.66 -8.45 -2.22
N PHE A 113 12.91 -7.23 -1.74
CA PHE A 113 14.17 -6.89 -1.06
C PHE A 113 14.38 -7.77 0.19
N LEU A 114 13.35 -7.91 1.04
CA LEU A 114 13.38 -8.86 2.17
C LEU A 114 13.56 -10.30 1.68
N GLY A 115 12.92 -10.69 0.58
CA GLY A 115 13.11 -12.01 -0.03
C GLY A 115 14.55 -12.29 -0.45
N VAL A 116 15.21 -11.33 -1.12
CA VAL A 116 16.63 -11.43 -1.50
C VAL A 116 17.52 -11.51 -0.26
N MET A 117 17.20 -10.79 0.81
CA MET A 117 17.92 -10.91 2.08
C MET A 117 17.82 -12.32 2.65
N LEU A 118 16.62 -12.93 2.66
CA LEU A 118 16.40 -14.29 3.14
C LEU A 118 17.11 -15.35 2.28
N LEU A 119 17.11 -15.18 0.95
CA LEU A 119 17.91 -16.01 0.05
C LEU A 119 19.40 -15.91 0.40
N GLY A 120 19.88 -14.70 0.65
CA GLY A 120 21.24 -14.46 1.11
C GLY A 120 21.55 -15.17 2.44
N PHE A 121 20.63 -15.12 3.40
CA PHE A 121 20.78 -15.80 4.69
C PHE A 121 20.83 -17.34 4.57
N ALA A 122 20.03 -17.91 3.67
CA ALA A 122 19.97 -19.34 3.39
C ALA A 122 21.29 -19.87 2.78
N ILE A 123 21.93 -19.09 1.91
CA ILE A 123 23.16 -19.48 1.20
C ILE A 123 24.40 -19.32 2.07
N ARG A 124 25.11 -20.43 2.31
CA ARG A 124 26.35 -20.45 3.12
C ARG A 124 27.60 -20.03 2.35
N SER A 125 27.68 -20.36 1.06
CA SER A 125 28.85 -20.05 0.23
C SER A 125 28.86 -18.54 -0.08
N PRO A 126 29.87 -17.78 0.38
CA PRO A 126 29.89 -16.32 0.20
C PRO A 126 29.85 -15.88 -1.26
N GLY A 127 30.52 -16.62 -2.15
CA GLY A 127 30.50 -16.36 -3.59
C GLY A 127 29.10 -16.48 -4.19
N LEU A 128 28.43 -17.62 -3.97
CA LEU A 128 27.07 -17.85 -4.46
C LEU A 128 26.07 -16.88 -3.82
N ARG A 129 26.21 -16.59 -2.52
CA ARG A 129 25.36 -15.60 -1.82
C ARG A 129 25.47 -14.24 -2.48
N THR A 130 26.69 -13.76 -2.70
CA THR A 130 26.94 -12.45 -3.32
C THR A 130 26.41 -12.41 -4.74
N LEU A 131 26.56 -13.50 -5.51
CA LEU A 131 26.01 -13.62 -6.86
C LEU A 131 24.47 -13.54 -6.86
N VAL A 132 23.80 -14.38 -6.07
CA VAL A 132 22.33 -14.44 -6.01
C VAL A 132 21.76 -13.12 -5.52
N MET A 133 22.32 -12.56 -4.45
CA MET A 133 21.88 -11.26 -3.96
C MET A 133 22.17 -10.15 -4.97
N GLY A 134 23.31 -10.19 -5.66
CA GLY A 134 23.69 -9.20 -6.66
C GLY A 134 22.70 -9.17 -7.82
N VAL A 135 22.35 -10.34 -8.35
CA VAL A 135 21.31 -10.47 -9.39
C VAL A 135 19.96 -10.00 -8.88
N GLY A 136 19.53 -10.44 -7.69
CA GLY A 136 18.24 -10.06 -7.12
C GLY A 136 18.12 -8.55 -6.89
N PHE A 137 19.12 -7.91 -6.29
CA PHE A 137 19.13 -6.47 -6.08
C PHE A 137 19.25 -5.68 -7.39
N ALA A 138 20.00 -6.16 -8.38
CA ALA A 138 20.06 -5.51 -9.69
C ALA A 138 18.69 -5.52 -10.40
N VAL A 139 17.96 -6.63 -10.32
CA VAL A 139 16.58 -6.74 -10.84
C VAL A 139 15.65 -5.78 -10.11
N ILE A 140 15.68 -5.76 -8.77
CA ILE A 140 14.85 -4.85 -7.97
C ILE A 140 15.16 -3.40 -8.31
N LEU A 141 16.43 -3.01 -8.32
CA LEU A 141 16.85 -1.64 -8.62
C LEU A 141 16.48 -1.22 -10.05
N GLY A 142 16.66 -2.12 -11.03
CA GLY A 142 16.27 -1.89 -12.42
C GLY A 142 14.76 -1.66 -12.56
N MET A 143 13.95 -2.54 -11.97
CA MET A 143 12.50 -2.39 -11.96
C MET A 143 12.06 -1.12 -11.23
N MET A 144 12.63 -0.85 -10.05
CA MET A 144 12.34 0.36 -9.28
C MET A 144 12.65 1.62 -10.10
N TYR A 145 13.78 1.65 -10.82
CA TYR A 145 14.13 2.77 -11.70
C TYR A 145 13.14 2.96 -12.86
N LEU A 146 12.81 1.87 -13.57
CA LEU A 146 11.85 1.92 -14.68
C LEU A 146 10.47 2.41 -14.21
N THR A 147 10.05 2.02 -13.02
CA THR A 147 8.74 2.38 -12.46
C THR A 147 8.68 3.82 -11.97
N PHE A 148 9.72 4.30 -11.27
CA PHE A 148 9.73 5.64 -10.68
C PHE A 148 10.15 6.73 -11.66
N TYR A 149 11.04 6.43 -12.61
CA TYR A 149 11.63 7.44 -13.50
C TYR A 149 11.47 7.13 -14.99
N GLY A 150 11.04 5.92 -15.36
CA GLY A 150 10.76 5.58 -16.74
C GLY A 150 9.44 6.18 -17.25
N GLN A 151 9.34 6.34 -18.58
CA GLN A 151 8.09 6.67 -19.23
C GLN A 151 7.09 5.52 -19.07
N ASP A 152 5.84 5.88 -18.74
CA ASP A 152 4.75 4.97 -18.39
C ASP A 152 5.12 4.00 -17.25
N GLY A 153 6.00 4.44 -16.34
CA GLY A 153 6.47 3.63 -15.24
C GLY A 153 5.36 3.05 -14.35
N LEU A 154 4.23 3.74 -14.21
CA LEU A 154 3.06 3.29 -13.44
C LEU A 154 2.50 1.95 -13.93
N LYS A 155 2.73 1.55 -15.18
CA LYS A 155 2.31 0.22 -15.68
C LYS A 155 3.01 -0.94 -14.96
N TYR A 156 4.19 -0.67 -14.39
CA TYR A 156 4.97 -1.61 -13.59
C TYR A 156 4.60 -1.56 -12.10
N GLU A 157 3.70 -0.66 -11.69
CA GLU A 157 3.08 -0.76 -10.38
C GLU A 157 2.07 -1.91 -10.32
N ASN A 158 1.90 -2.38 -9.09
CA ASN A 158 0.91 -3.40 -8.78
C ASN A 158 -0.50 -2.82 -8.94
N GLU A 159 -1.43 -3.64 -9.37
CA GLU A 159 -2.81 -3.23 -9.68
C GLU A 159 -3.53 -2.62 -8.47
N GLY A 160 -3.32 -3.18 -7.27
CA GLY A 160 -3.93 -2.66 -6.06
C GLY A 160 -3.49 -1.23 -5.71
N TYR A 161 -2.22 -0.88 -5.98
CA TYR A 161 -1.75 0.50 -5.81
C TYR A 161 -2.40 1.46 -6.79
N VAL A 162 -2.45 1.09 -8.08
CA VAL A 162 -3.13 1.90 -9.12
C VAL A 162 -4.61 2.10 -8.78
N LYS A 163 -5.28 1.02 -8.37
CA LYS A 163 -6.67 1.05 -7.91
C LYS A 163 -6.84 1.98 -6.71
N ALA A 164 -5.98 1.89 -5.70
CA ALA A 164 -6.05 2.76 -4.52
C ALA A 164 -5.86 4.25 -4.88
N LEU A 165 -4.96 4.57 -5.82
CA LEU A 165 -4.80 5.93 -6.33
C LEU A 165 -6.10 6.41 -6.99
N LEU A 166 -6.66 5.62 -7.90
CA LEU A 166 -7.89 5.97 -8.63
C LEU A 166 -9.10 6.12 -7.70
N THR A 167 -9.38 5.13 -6.85
CA THR A 167 -10.55 5.16 -5.94
C THR A 167 -10.54 6.39 -5.04
N SER A 168 -9.35 6.87 -4.64
CA SER A 168 -9.25 8.10 -3.83
C SER A 168 -9.45 9.41 -4.61
N MET A 169 -9.66 9.36 -5.94
CA MET A 169 -9.94 10.51 -6.80
C MET A 169 -11.36 10.54 -7.40
N ASP A 170 -12.05 9.40 -7.48
CA ASP A 170 -13.28 9.15 -8.27
C ASP A 170 -14.50 10.06 -7.98
N GLN A 171 -14.40 11.03 -7.05
CA GLN A 171 -15.47 12.01 -6.80
C GLN A 171 -15.37 13.31 -7.59
N GLU A 172 -14.20 13.73 -8.10
CA GLU A 172 -14.10 14.98 -8.90
C GLU A 172 -14.82 14.87 -10.24
N THR A 173 -14.96 13.64 -10.74
CA THR A 173 -15.74 13.30 -11.91
C THR A 173 -17.23 13.62 -11.63
N SER A 174 -17.80 13.14 -10.52
CA SER A 174 -19.27 13.11 -10.32
C SER A 174 -19.98 14.46 -10.21
N GLY A 175 -19.24 15.56 -10.07
CA GLY A 175 -19.77 16.88 -9.75
C GLY A 175 -20.00 17.83 -10.92
N GLU A 176 -19.42 17.60 -12.11
CA GLU A 176 -19.36 18.65 -13.15
C GLU A 176 -19.77 18.24 -14.57
N THR A 177 -20.08 16.97 -14.84
CA THR A 177 -20.65 16.57 -16.13
C THR A 177 -22.06 16.02 -15.97
N GLY A 178 -23.05 16.73 -16.54
CA GLY A 178 -24.34 16.17 -16.92
C GLY A 178 -24.26 15.10 -18.03
N ALA A 179 -23.10 14.47 -18.19
CA ALA A 179 -22.93 13.23 -18.90
C ALA A 179 -22.72 12.18 -17.83
N ALA A 180 -23.65 11.22 -17.73
CA ALA A 180 -23.56 10.09 -16.82
C ALA A 180 -22.17 9.47 -16.88
N GLU A 181 -21.38 9.76 -15.87
CA GLU A 181 -20.05 9.23 -15.76
C GLU A 181 -20.09 7.77 -15.38
N GLU A 182 -19.05 7.08 -15.83
CA GLU A 182 -18.75 5.68 -15.59
C GLU A 182 -18.43 5.43 -14.10
N SER A 183 -19.42 5.66 -13.26
CA SER A 183 -19.63 4.89 -12.05
C SER A 183 -19.88 3.43 -12.42
N GLY A 184 -19.56 2.51 -11.50
CA GLY A 184 -19.91 1.09 -11.63
C GLY A 184 -21.40 0.85 -11.92
N ILE A 185 -22.26 1.82 -11.58
CA ILE A 185 -23.68 1.87 -11.97
C ILE A 185 -23.87 1.91 -13.49
N VAL A 186 -23.08 2.68 -14.25
CA VAL A 186 -23.15 2.72 -15.74
C VAL A 186 -22.60 1.42 -16.34
N ALA A 187 -21.56 0.82 -15.76
CA ALA A 187 -21.06 -0.49 -16.18
C ALA A 187 -22.07 -1.61 -15.89
N ALA A 188 -22.75 -1.56 -14.73
CA ALA A 188 -23.82 -2.48 -14.35
C ALA A 188 -25.09 -2.27 -15.20
N LEU A 189 -25.45 -1.02 -15.51
CA LEU A 189 -26.52 -0.68 -16.45
C LEU A 189 -26.19 -1.12 -17.87
N LYS A 190 -24.96 -0.91 -18.36
CA LYS A 190 -24.49 -1.43 -19.66
C LYS A 190 -24.61 -2.95 -19.71
N LYS A 191 -24.13 -3.66 -18.68
CA LYS A 191 -24.22 -5.12 -18.59
C LYS A 191 -25.66 -5.64 -18.49
N SER A 192 -26.56 -4.87 -17.86
CA SER A 192 -27.99 -5.14 -17.79
C SER A 192 -28.69 -4.89 -19.14
N LEU A 193 -28.36 -3.79 -19.83
CA LEU A 193 -28.89 -3.41 -21.15
C LEU A 193 -28.41 -4.34 -22.27
N GLU A 194 -27.17 -4.82 -22.21
CA GLU A 194 -26.63 -5.84 -23.12
C GLU A 194 -27.34 -7.19 -22.94
N LYS A 195 -27.66 -7.57 -21.70
CA LYS A 195 -28.51 -8.74 -21.41
C LYS A 195 -29.94 -8.61 -21.95
N SER A 196 -30.43 -7.38 -22.12
CA SER A 196 -31.73 -7.07 -22.73
C SER A 196 -31.66 -6.84 -24.25
N GLY A 197 -30.50 -7.03 -24.89
CA GLY A 197 -30.35 -6.99 -26.35
C GLY A 197 -30.21 -5.60 -26.97
N ILE A 198 -29.99 -4.55 -26.18
CA ILE A 198 -29.79 -3.18 -26.67
C ILE A 198 -28.29 -2.89 -26.71
N LYS A 199 -27.72 -2.70 -27.91
CA LYS A 199 -26.30 -2.33 -28.08
C LYS A 199 -26.12 -0.83 -27.89
N VAL A 200 -25.37 -0.45 -26.86
CA VAL A 200 -24.95 0.95 -26.63
C VAL A 200 -23.51 1.08 -27.16
N GLY A 201 -23.33 1.91 -28.19
CA GLY A 201 -22.03 2.08 -28.88
C GLY A 201 -20.98 2.76 -28.02
N VAL A 202 -19.81 2.12 -27.91
CA VAL A 202 -18.57 2.68 -27.34
C VAL A 202 -17.82 3.41 -28.47
N PRO A 203 -17.09 4.51 -28.22
CA PRO A 203 -16.11 5.00 -29.19
C PRO A 203 -15.11 3.86 -29.49
N GLU A 204 -14.96 3.50 -30.76
CA GLU A 204 -14.09 2.41 -31.19
C GLU A 204 -12.64 2.66 -30.75
N GLY A 205 -12.17 1.90 -29.75
CA GLY A 205 -10.78 1.97 -29.27
C GLY A 205 -10.37 0.88 -28.26
N ALA A 206 -11.26 0.42 -27.38
CA ALA A 206 -10.86 -0.38 -26.21
C ALA A 206 -11.21 -1.89 -26.30
N ALA A 207 -10.98 -2.54 -27.43
CA ALA A 207 -11.08 -4.00 -27.53
C ALA A 207 -9.69 -4.62 -27.31
N GLY A 208 -9.25 -4.76 -26.05
CA GLY A 208 -8.03 -5.51 -25.72
C GLY A 208 -7.20 -5.04 -24.50
N GLU A 209 -7.54 -3.91 -23.88
CA GLU A 209 -6.76 -3.38 -22.75
C GLU A 209 -7.15 -4.02 -21.40
N SER A 210 -6.15 -4.21 -20.54
CA SER A 210 -6.34 -4.75 -19.18
C SER A 210 -7.05 -3.74 -18.26
N GLU A 211 -7.76 -4.21 -17.23
CA GLU A 211 -8.43 -3.35 -16.23
C GLU A 211 -7.46 -2.32 -15.61
N LYS A 212 -6.20 -2.73 -15.39
CA LYS A 212 -5.15 -1.84 -14.89
C LYS A 212 -4.79 -0.73 -15.88
N GLU A 213 -4.70 -1.03 -17.18
CA GLU A 213 -4.42 -0.01 -18.20
C GLU A 213 -5.55 1.02 -18.29
N GLN A 214 -6.80 0.58 -18.18
CA GLN A 214 -7.96 1.46 -18.13
C GLN A 214 -7.90 2.40 -16.91
N MET A 215 -7.55 1.89 -15.73
CA MET A 215 -7.35 2.72 -14.53
C MET A 215 -6.21 3.73 -14.70
N ILE A 216 -5.10 3.33 -15.33
CA ILE A 216 -3.98 4.24 -15.64
C ILE A 216 -4.44 5.34 -16.61
N ASP A 217 -5.26 4.99 -17.60
CA ASP A 217 -5.78 5.96 -18.56
C ASP A 217 -6.71 6.98 -17.90
N GLN A 218 -7.57 6.54 -16.98
CA GLN A 218 -8.41 7.42 -16.17
C GLN A 218 -7.58 8.37 -15.28
N LEU A 219 -6.50 7.88 -14.68
CA LEU A 219 -5.53 8.70 -13.94
C LEU A 219 -4.88 9.76 -14.85
N ARG A 220 -4.49 9.36 -16.07
CA ARG A 220 -3.92 10.27 -17.08
C ARG A 220 -4.91 11.36 -17.47
N ILE A 221 -6.15 11.00 -17.79
CA ILE A 221 -7.20 11.96 -18.17
C ILE A 221 -7.44 12.96 -17.03
N THR A 222 -7.52 12.48 -15.79
CA THR A 222 -7.70 13.33 -14.61
C THR A 222 -6.51 14.27 -14.41
N PHE A 223 -5.28 13.76 -14.59
CA PHE A 223 -4.07 14.57 -14.55
C PHE A 223 -4.08 15.68 -15.60
N GLU A 224 -4.36 15.36 -16.85
CA GLU A 224 -4.35 16.32 -17.96
C GLU A 224 -5.39 17.42 -17.77
N LYS A 225 -6.60 17.06 -17.33
CA LYS A 225 -7.65 18.04 -16.96
C LYS A 225 -7.20 18.97 -15.83
N ASP A 226 -6.56 18.42 -14.81
CA ASP A 226 -6.02 19.21 -13.69
C ASP A 226 -4.90 20.16 -14.14
N GLN A 227 -3.98 19.71 -15.00
CA GLN A 227 -2.93 20.58 -15.55
C GLN A 227 -3.51 21.70 -16.41
N GLN A 228 -4.52 21.41 -17.24
CA GLN A 228 -5.24 22.41 -18.03
C GLN A 228 -5.90 23.47 -17.14
N ARG A 229 -6.60 23.05 -16.08
CA ARG A 229 -7.23 23.96 -15.11
C ARG A 229 -6.22 24.88 -14.42
N LYS A 230 -5.03 24.37 -14.12
CA LYS A 230 -3.94 25.14 -13.49
C LYS A 230 -3.18 26.04 -14.47
N GLY A 231 -3.41 25.92 -15.78
CA GLY A 231 -2.56 26.56 -16.80
C GLY A 231 -1.11 26.05 -16.77
N SER A 232 -0.90 24.83 -16.26
CA SER A 232 0.41 24.18 -16.17
C SER A 232 0.79 23.56 -17.52
N ASN A 233 2.07 23.65 -17.87
CA ASN A 233 2.62 22.99 -19.06
C ASN A 233 3.21 21.59 -18.75
N GLU A 234 2.98 21.07 -17.54
CA GLU A 234 3.44 19.73 -17.18
C GLU A 234 2.71 18.67 -18.02
N ARG A 235 3.48 17.85 -18.74
CA ARG A 235 2.95 16.77 -19.58
C ARG A 235 2.94 15.46 -18.81
N TRP A 236 1.96 14.61 -19.10
CA TRP A 236 1.96 13.24 -18.63
C TRP A 236 3.18 12.49 -19.16
N ASN A 237 3.95 11.91 -18.25
CA ASN A 237 5.01 10.94 -18.54
C ASN A 237 4.69 9.56 -17.95
N GLY A 238 3.67 9.45 -17.11
CA GLY A 238 3.20 8.20 -16.52
C GLY A 238 4.17 7.52 -15.56
N SER A 239 5.25 8.17 -15.15
CA SER A 239 6.16 7.66 -14.12
C SER A 239 5.47 7.66 -12.75
N THR A 240 5.79 6.67 -11.92
CA THR A 240 5.20 6.57 -10.56
C THR A 240 5.58 7.79 -9.73
N PHE A 241 6.76 8.37 -9.92
CA PHE A 241 7.15 9.62 -9.25
C PHE A 241 6.22 10.78 -9.60
N GLN A 242 5.91 10.99 -10.89
CA GLN A 242 4.99 12.04 -11.31
C GLN A 242 3.60 11.80 -10.71
N VAL A 243 3.04 10.61 -10.94
CA VAL A 243 1.66 10.30 -10.57
C VAL A 243 1.49 10.35 -9.05
N MET A 244 2.37 9.72 -8.29
CA MET A 244 2.29 9.72 -6.82
C MET A 244 2.40 11.14 -6.23
N THR A 245 3.29 11.98 -6.75
CA THR A 245 3.50 13.32 -6.17
C THR A 245 2.41 14.31 -6.56
N TRP A 246 1.88 14.20 -7.78
CA TRP A 246 0.67 14.91 -8.21
C TRP A 246 -0.55 14.47 -7.40
N HIS A 247 -0.77 13.15 -7.32
CA HIS A 247 -1.88 12.55 -6.59
C HIS A 247 -1.88 12.97 -5.13
N TYR A 248 -0.74 12.91 -4.45
CA TYR A 248 -0.63 13.36 -3.06
C TYR A 248 -1.06 14.81 -2.86
N GLY A 249 -0.61 15.72 -3.73
CA GLY A 249 -1.03 17.13 -3.68
C GLY A 249 -2.53 17.30 -3.92
N LYS A 250 -3.09 16.55 -4.88
CA LYS A 250 -4.54 16.54 -5.16
C LYS A 250 -5.35 15.99 -3.99
N SER A 251 -4.94 14.87 -3.40
CA SER A 251 -5.60 14.29 -2.24
C SER A 251 -5.60 15.23 -1.04
N LEU A 252 -4.48 15.88 -0.73
CA LEU A 252 -4.41 16.86 0.36
C LEU A 252 -5.35 18.05 0.12
N GLY A 253 -5.41 18.54 -1.13
CA GLY A 253 -6.23 19.68 -1.52
C GLY A 253 -7.72 19.39 -1.72
N ARG A 254 -8.13 18.10 -1.71
CA ARG A 254 -9.50 17.67 -2.04
C ARG A 254 -10.55 18.34 -1.18
N TYR A 255 -10.33 18.34 0.14
CA TYR A 255 -11.25 18.96 1.10
C TYR A 255 -10.70 20.25 1.71
N PHE A 256 -9.38 20.41 1.71
CA PHE A 256 -8.66 21.51 2.34
C PHE A 256 -7.80 22.22 1.30
N ASN A 257 -8.40 23.10 0.50
CA ASN A 257 -7.66 23.82 -0.54
C ASN A 257 -6.78 24.94 0.08
N ASN A 258 -5.64 24.55 0.65
CA ASN A 258 -4.65 25.44 1.23
C ASN A 258 -3.25 25.22 0.61
N PRO A 259 -2.94 25.89 -0.51
CA PRO A 259 -1.65 25.73 -1.19
C PRO A 259 -0.43 26.00 -0.29
N ALA A 260 -0.54 26.94 0.66
CA ALA A 260 0.57 27.32 1.54
C ALA A 260 1.01 26.17 2.47
N GLU A 261 0.11 25.27 2.84
CA GLU A 261 0.42 24.06 3.60
C GLU A 261 0.78 22.88 2.68
N ILE A 262 0.07 22.74 1.56
CA ILE A 262 0.19 21.58 0.67
C ILE A 262 1.51 21.57 -0.11
N GLU A 263 1.92 22.72 -0.66
CA GLU A 263 3.13 22.78 -1.49
C GLU A 263 4.41 22.34 -0.74
N PRO A 264 4.66 22.77 0.51
CA PRO A 264 5.76 22.25 1.31
C PRO A 264 5.67 20.74 1.57
N MET A 265 4.47 20.20 1.79
CA MET A 265 4.26 18.76 2.00
C MET A 265 4.59 17.97 0.74
N VAL A 266 4.13 18.42 -0.43
CA VAL A 266 4.46 17.79 -1.73
C VAL A 266 5.95 17.87 -2.02
N LYS A 267 6.61 19.00 -1.73
CA LYS A 267 8.07 19.14 -1.87
C LYS A 267 8.83 18.18 -0.95
N THR A 268 8.35 18.02 0.27
CA THR A 268 8.90 17.06 1.24
C THR A 268 8.74 15.64 0.72
N LEU A 269 7.55 15.28 0.22
CA LEU A 269 7.31 13.97 -0.39
C LEU A 269 8.27 13.72 -1.56
N LYS A 270 8.39 14.65 -2.52
CA LYS A 270 9.32 14.54 -3.66
C LYS A 270 10.75 14.25 -3.19
N THR A 271 11.22 15.00 -2.19
CA THR A 271 12.57 14.83 -1.62
C THR A 271 12.71 13.48 -0.94
N ALA A 272 11.74 13.11 -0.09
CA ALA A 272 11.73 11.86 0.64
C ALA A 272 11.69 10.64 -0.30
N THR A 273 10.94 10.71 -1.40
CA THR A 273 10.93 9.67 -2.44
C THR A 273 12.31 9.44 -3.04
N HIS A 274 13.04 10.50 -3.39
CA HIS A 274 14.42 10.37 -3.89
C HIS A 274 15.35 9.82 -2.82
N VAL A 275 15.24 10.29 -1.57
CA VAL A 275 16.05 9.80 -0.45
C VAL A 275 15.81 8.31 -0.19
N VAL A 276 14.56 7.86 -0.20
CA VAL A 276 14.22 6.44 -0.03
C VAL A 276 14.73 5.61 -1.19
N PHE A 277 14.54 6.07 -2.43
CA PHE A 277 15.05 5.38 -3.62
C PHE A 277 16.57 5.17 -3.54
N TRP A 278 17.34 6.24 -3.33
CA TRP A 278 18.79 6.16 -3.28
C TRP A 278 19.30 5.51 -2.00
N GLY A 279 18.56 5.64 -0.89
CA GLY A 279 18.81 4.94 0.36
C GLY A 279 18.68 3.43 0.21
N LEU A 280 17.64 2.95 -0.48
CA LEU A 280 17.48 1.53 -0.81
C LEU A 280 18.58 1.04 -1.74
N ALA A 281 18.94 1.80 -2.77
CA ALA A 281 20.06 1.46 -3.66
C ALA A 281 21.39 1.35 -2.88
N ALA A 282 21.67 2.30 -1.98
CA ALA A 282 22.84 2.27 -1.12
C ALA A 282 22.81 1.09 -0.14
N ALA A 283 21.65 0.77 0.44
CA ALA A 283 21.48 -0.38 1.32
C ALA A 283 21.74 -1.70 0.59
N MET A 284 21.25 -1.85 -0.65
CA MET A 284 21.54 -3.02 -1.50
C MET A 284 23.05 -3.19 -1.72
N LEU A 285 23.75 -2.11 -2.12
CA LEU A 285 25.20 -2.13 -2.33
C LEU A 285 25.97 -2.47 -1.03
N LEU A 286 25.57 -1.85 0.08
CA LEU A 286 26.16 -2.10 1.39
C LEU A 286 25.98 -3.56 1.79
N LEU A 287 24.79 -4.14 1.62
CA LEU A 287 24.55 -5.55 1.93
C LEU A 287 25.38 -6.48 1.05
N LEU A 288 25.58 -6.18 -0.24
CA LEU A 288 26.45 -6.99 -1.11
C LEU A 288 27.91 -7.03 -0.66
N VAL A 289 28.42 -5.89 -0.17
CA VAL A 289 29.81 -5.80 0.30
C VAL A 289 29.94 -6.40 1.70
N ALA A 290 29.06 -6.00 2.61
CA ALA A 290 29.18 -6.29 4.03
C ALA A 290 28.81 -7.74 4.39
N THR A 291 27.96 -8.39 3.59
CA THR A 291 27.57 -9.79 3.81
C THR A 291 28.58 -10.79 3.24
N ARG A 292 29.72 -10.36 2.68
CA ARG A 292 30.79 -11.29 2.23
C ARG A 292 31.36 -12.11 3.38
N ARG A 293 31.40 -11.56 4.60
CA ARG A 293 31.84 -12.27 5.81
C ARG A 293 30.65 -12.97 6.48
N THR A 294 30.63 -14.30 6.44
CA THR A 294 29.61 -15.10 7.13
C THR A 294 29.78 -14.97 8.66
N GLY A 295 28.68 -14.78 9.37
CA GLY A 295 28.65 -14.73 10.85
C GLY A 295 28.90 -13.35 11.47
N GLY A 296 29.26 -12.33 10.67
CA GLY A 296 29.35 -10.94 11.15
C GLY A 296 27.97 -10.28 11.33
N LEU A 297 27.96 -9.06 11.88
CA LEU A 297 26.73 -8.28 12.11
C LEU A 297 25.84 -8.18 10.86
N PHE A 298 26.42 -7.80 9.72
CA PHE A 298 25.69 -7.61 8.47
C PHE A 298 25.11 -8.90 7.89
N TYR A 299 25.72 -10.06 8.17
CA TYR A 299 25.12 -11.35 7.83
C TYR A 299 23.82 -11.59 8.61
N TRP A 300 23.79 -11.21 9.89
CA TRP A 300 22.59 -11.35 10.71
C TRP A 300 21.48 -10.37 10.34
N LEU A 301 21.81 -9.18 9.81
CA LEU A 301 20.80 -8.26 9.27
C LEU A 301 19.92 -8.91 8.20
N LEU A 302 20.45 -9.88 7.44
CA LEU A 302 19.71 -10.62 6.41
C LEU A 302 18.49 -11.38 6.93
N VAL A 303 18.47 -11.72 8.23
CA VAL A 303 17.34 -12.40 8.87
C VAL A 303 16.67 -11.53 9.92
N LEU A 304 17.43 -10.69 10.64
CA LEU A 304 16.88 -9.84 11.71
C LEU A 304 15.93 -8.76 11.18
N VAL A 305 16.20 -8.18 10.00
CA VAL A 305 15.30 -7.18 9.41
C VAL A 305 13.96 -7.82 9.01
N PRO A 306 13.91 -8.95 8.27
CA PRO A 306 12.66 -9.68 8.04
C PRO A 306 11.95 -10.17 9.32
N ILE A 307 12.68 -10.58 10.37
CA ILE A 307 12.09 -10.93 11.69
C ILE A 307 11.36 -9.73 12.29
N ALA A 308 11.90 -8.52 12.14
CA ALA A 308 11.34 -7.29 12.70
C ALA A 308 10.18 -6.70 11.88
N LEU A 309 9.80 -7.30 10.74
CA LEU A 309 8.69 -6.84 9.89
C LEU A 309 7.39 -6.48 10.65
N PRO A 310 6.82 -7.33 11.54
CA PRO A 310 5.60 -6.97 12.28
C PRO A 310 5.79 -5.75 13.19
N VAL A 311 7.00 -5.56 13.75
CA VAL A 311 7.30 -4.40 14.59
C VAL A 311 7.40 -3.13 13.74
N PHE A 312 8.10 -3.18 12.61
CA PHE A 312 8.18 -2.06 11.68
C PHE A 312 6.79 -1.64 11.18
N PHE A 313 5.93 -2.60 10.85
CA PHE A 313 4.56 -2.32 10.45
C PHE A 313 3.78 -1.56 11.54
N VAL A 314 3.81 -2.02 12.80
CA VAL A 314 3.08 -1.34 13.89
C VAL A 314 3.62 0.06 14.16
N ILE A 315 4.95 0.25 14.08
CA ILE A 315 5.57 1.56 14.25
C ILE A 315 5.11 2.52 13.14
N ASP A 316 5.18 2.09 11.88
CA ASP A 316 4.78 2.90 10.73
C ASP A 316 3.28 3.24 10.78
N TYR A 317 2.43 2.23 11.00
CA TYR A 317 1.00 2.39 11.17
C TYR A 317 0.66 3.39 12.28
N ALA A 318 1.27 3.24 13.47
CA ALA A 318 1.06 4.16 14.58
C ALA A 318 1.57 5.57 14.27
N ALA A 319 2.70 5.71 13.58
CA ALA A 319 3.24 7.01 13.19
C ALA A 319 2.28 7.76 12.25
N TRP A 320 1.66 7.07 11.29
CA TRP A 320 0.65 7.66 10.42
C TRP A 320 -0.63 8.02 11.15
N LEU A 321 -1.12 7.18 12.06
CA LEU A 321 -2.26 7.54 12.93
C LEU A 321 -1.95 8.78 13.77
N TRP A 322 -0.75 8.85 14.36
CA TRP A 322 -0.30 10.03 15.09
C TRP A 322 -0.29 11.27 14.19
N PHE A 323 0.27 11.15 12.98
CA PHE A 323 0.28 12.23 11.99
C PHE A 323 -1.13 12.75 11.75
N PHE A 324 -2.09 11.87 11.43
CA PHE A 324 -3.48 12.28 11.17
C PHE A 324 -4.12 12.98 12.37
N GLY A 325 -3.91 12.49 13.59
CA GLY A 325 -4.50 13.07 14.79
C GLY A 325 -3.81 14.33 15.33
N HIS A 326 -2.62 14.67 14.83
CA HIS A 326 -1.83 15.84 15.28
C HIS A 326 -1.61 16.90 14.19
N HIS A 327 -1.90 16.60 12.93
CA HIS A 327 -1.85 17.54 11.80
C HIS A 327 -3.27 17.84 11.32
N LEU A 328 -4.11 18.29 12.26
CA LEU A 328 -5.50 18.63 11.98
C LEU A 328 -5.59 19.99 11.29
N ASN A 329 -6.34 20.06 10.21
CA ASN A 329 -6.59 21.28 9.46
C ASN A 329 -7.65 22.15 10.16
N SER A 330 -7.41 23.45 10.25
CA SER A 330 -8.35 24.40 10.87
C SER A 330 -9.64 24.62 10.09
N MET A 331 -9.69 24.20 8.82
CA MET A 331 -10.89 24.26 7.97
C MET A 331 -11.86 23.09 8.21
N GLY A 332 -11.55 22.16 9.12
CA GLY A 332 -12.50 21.12 9.53
C GLY A 332 -13.76 21.73 10.16
N ALA A 333 -14.93 21.15 9.87
CA ALA A 333 -16.21 21.63 10.38
C ALA A 333 -16.31 21.56 11.93
N PHE A 334 -15.58 20.62 12.55
CA PHE A 334 -15.45 20.49 14.00
C PHE A 334 -14.00 20.60 14.42
N THR A 335 -13.71 21.55 15.31
CA THR A 335 -12.40 21.66 15.94
C THR A 335 -12.28 20.62 17.05
N VAL A 336 -11.45 19.60 16.82
CA VAL A 336 -11.07 18.62 17.85
C VAL A 336 -9.65 18.92 18.34
N LYS A 337 -9.38 18.61 19.61
CA LYS A 337 -8.01 18.70 20.12
C LYS A 337 -7.15 17.60 19.48
N PRO A 338 -5.84 17.83 19.28
CA PRO A 338 -4.93 16.77 18.86
C PRO A 338 -5.11 15.52 19.70
N PHE A 339 -5.18 14.37 19.04
CA PHE A 339 -5.43 13.08 19.68
C PHE A 339 -4.68 11.98 18.95
N MET A 340 -4.61 10.80 19.57
CA MET A 340 -4.07 9.61 18.93
C MET A 340 -5.24 8.73 18.50
N PRO A 341 -5.46 8.52 17.19
CA PRO A 341 -6.39 7.50 16.73
C PRO A 341 -6.02 6.13 17.31
N THR A 342 -7.03 5.30 17.57
CA THR A 342 -6.84 4.01 18.24
C THR A 342 -5.95 3.09 17.43
N VAL A 343 -4.73 2.84 17.90
CA VAL A 343 -3.79 1.90 17.26
C VAL A 343 -4.29 0.47 17.40
N PHE A 344 -4.72 0.06 18.58
CA PHE A 344 -5.21 -1.29 18.84
C PHE A 344 -6.33 -1.28 19.87
N GLY A 345 -7.36 -2.09 19.66
CA GLY A 345 -8.48 -2.26 20.56
C GLY A 345 -9.66 -1.33 20.23
N GLN A 346 -10.34 -0.89 21.29
CA GLN A 346 -11.50 -0.02 21.19
C GLN A 346 -11.16 1.37 21.72
N GLY A 347 -11.70 2.38 21.07
CA GLY A 347 -11.56 3.77 21.48
C GLY A 347 -12.77 4.60 21.07
N LYS A 348 -12.69 5.91 21.28
CA LYS A 348 -13.78 6.83 20.96
C LYS A 348 -13.24 8.15 20.48
N VAL A 349 -13.79 8.66 19.39
CA VAL A 349 -13.50 9.97 18.83
C VAL A 349 -14.83 10.66 18.58
N ALA A 350 -15.11 11.73 19.33
CA ALA A 350 -16.43 12.37 19.35
C ALA A 350 -17.56 11.34 19.60
N GLN A 351 -18.50 11.20 18.65
CA GLN A 351 -19.61 10.23 18.74
C GLN A 351 -19.29 8.86 18.11
N PHE A 352 -18.10 8.70 17.52
CA PHE A 352 -17.68 7.47 16.88
C PHE A 352 -16.96 6.57 17.87
N ALA A 353 -17.39 5.32 17.99
CA ALA A 353 -16.60 4.26 18.56
C ALA A 353 -15.65 3.72 17.48
N THR A 354 -14.37 3.65 17.81
CA THR A 354 -13.31 3.20 16.90
C THR A 354 -12.89 1.79 17.26
N HIS A 355 -12.74 0.91 16.28
CA HIS A 355 -12.25 -0.45 16.44
C HIS A 355 -11.03 -0.65 15.53
N SER A 356 -9.92 -1.11 16.09
CA SER A 356 -8.67 -1.30 15.33
C SER A 356 -8.01 -2.61 15.75
N TYR A 357 -7.88 -3.55 14.82
CA TYR A 357 -7.36 -4.88 15.12
C TYR A 357 -6.56 -5.48 13.96
N PRO A 358 -5.61 -6.39 14.26
CA PRO A 358 -4.91 -7.15 13.24
C PRO A 358 -5.87 -8.02 12.41
N ASP A 359 -5.56 -8.15 11.12
CA ASP A 359 -6.19 -9.10 10.21
C ASP A 359 -5.22 -10.26 9.88
N ILE A 360 -5.62 -11.15 8.97
CA ILE A 360 -4.90 -12.37 8.61
C ILE A 360 -3.45 -12.09 8.19
N GLY A 361 -3.20 -11.01 7.45
CA GLY A 361 -1.88 -10.62 7.00
C GLY A 361 -0.92 -10.33 8.13
N PHE A 362 -1.37 -9.68 9.22
CA PHE A 362 -0.54 -9.49 10.41
C PHE A 362 -0.27 -10.82 11.14
N GLY A 363 -1.26 -11.71 11.19
CA GLY A 363 -1.06 -13.09 11.69
C GLY A 363 0.02 -13.83 10.91
N LEU A 364 0.01 -13.72 9.57
CA LEU A 364 1.04 -14.29 8.69
C LEU A 364 2.42 -13.65 8.94
N MET A 365 2.50 -12.34 9.20
CA MET A 365 3.76 -11.67 9.58
C MET A 365 4.34 -12.24 10.88
N MET A 366 3.49 -12.46 11.88
CA MET A 366 3.91 -13.03 13.16
C MET A 366 4.42 -14.46 12.99
N LEU A 367 3.72 -15.29 12.21
CA LEU A 367 4.17 -16.64 11.86
C LEU A 367 5.51 -16.61 11.11
N ASN A 368 5.64 -15.71 10.13
CA ASN A 368 6.87 -15.53 9.37
C ASN A 368 8.06 -15.16 10.28
N SER A 369 7.87 -14.22 11.20
CA SER A 369 8.88 -13.81 12.19
C SER A 369 9.31 -15.00 13.06
N LEU A 370 8.35 -15.79 13.57
CA LEU A 370 8.64 -16.97 14.40
C LEU A 370 9.47 -18.02 13.65
N LEU A 371 9.11 -18.34 12.40
CA LEU A 371 9.85 -19.30 11.58
C LEU A 371 11.29 -18.84 11.34
N LEU A 372 11.48 -17.54 11.09
CA LEU A 372 12.80 -16.96 10.87
C LEU A 372 13.63 -16.93 12.15
N VAL A 373 13.04 -16.69 13.33
CA VAL A 373 13.73 -16.82 14.61
C VAL A 373 14.24 -18.25 14.80
N VAL A 374 13.43 -19.26 14.52
CA VAL A 374 13.86 -20.67 14.58
C VAL A 374 15.01 -20.93 13.61
N ALA A 375 14.92 -20.44 12.36
CA ALA A 375 15.99 -20.58 11.37
C ALA A 375 17.28 -19.88 11.83
N ALA A 376 17.18 -18.69 12.42
CA ALA A 376 18.30 -17.92 12.96
C ALA A 376 19.00 -18.65 14.12
N VAL A 377 18.24 -19.21 15.06
CA VAL A 377 18.79 -19.98 16.20
C VAL A 377 19.53 -21.22 15.71
N ILE A 378 18.95 -21.97 14.76
CA ILE A 378 19.61 -23.15 14.17
C ILE A 378 20.91 -22.73 13.46
N ARG A 379 20.87 -21.65 12.65
CA ARG A 379 22.05 -21.13 11.96
C ARG A 379 23.14 -20.70 12.94
N ARG A 380 22.77 -20.08 14.06
CA ARG A 380 23.74 -19.61 15.07
C ARG A 380 24.52 -20.78 15.65
N ARG A 381 23.82 -21.85 16.06
CA ARG A 381 24.45 -23.08 16.56
C ARG A 381 25.37 -23.74 15.53
N GLN A 382 25.06 -23.64 14.24
CA GLN A 382 25.92 -24.14 13.15
C GLN A 382 27.19 -23.32 12.90
N LEU A 383 27.22 -22.07 13.36
CA LEU A 383 28.37 -21.18 13.18
C LEU A 383 29.29 -21.20 14.41
N GLU A 384 28.73 -21.46 15.59
CA GLU A 384 29.46 -21.60 16.86
C GLU A 384 30.10 -22.99 17.03
N GLY A 385 29.59 -24.04 16.38
CA GLY A 385 30.11 -25.42 16.44
C GLY A 385 30.57 -25.98 15.11
#